data_AF-A0A931Z458-F1
#
_entry.id   AF-A0A931Z458-F1
#
_cell.length_a   1.000
_cell.length_b   1.000
_cell.length_c   1.000
_cell.angle_alpha   90.00
_cell.angle_beta   90.00
_cell.angle_gamma   90.00
#
_symmetry.space_group_name_H-M   'P 1'
#
loop_
_entity.id
_entity.type
_entity.pdbx_description
1 polymer ?
#
loop_
_entity_poly.entity_id
_entity_poly.type
_entity_poly.pdbx_seq_one_letter_code
_entity_poly.pdbx_strand_id
1 'polypeptide(L)'
;MPESLAADAAGRPTDQPSFAFRQVLEQVLKLAGADDRVYLAPANSFGGAVTEEQAAYHFLRSRQAAGRLLCPGLTLPAVVGRPDYLDTWGNAILLRQVLDRPEAAFELVTTQLHAARARWCFAQAGFRVSRVHAVRYAVEPGRVMRRNFYYRYPRLHWCYEVLALWRDRLKYGHRAGGG
;
A
#
# COMPACT_ATOMS: atom_id res chain seq x y z
N MET A 1 -1.06 -6.45 -6.68
CA MET A 1 -0.99 -5.47 -5.58
C MET A 1 -2.39 -5.39 -5.00
N PRO A 2 -2.57 -5.29 -3.67
CA PRO A 2 -3.91 -5.36 -3.09
C PRO A 2 -4.68 -4.09 -3.49
N GLU A 3 -5.74 -4.23 -4.29
CA GLU A 3 -6.47 -3.09 -4.82
C GLU A 3 -7.39 -2.52 -3.73
N SER A 4 -7.07 -1.31 -3.33
CA SER A 4 -7.38 -0.74 -2.03
C SER A 4 -8.57 0.23 -2.08
N LEU A 5 -9.11 0.51 -3.27
CA LEU A 5 -10.31 1.35 -3.48
C LEU A 5 -11.61 0.55 -3.36
N ALA A 6 -12.65 1.20 -2.83
CA ALA A 6 -14.02 0.68 -2.87
C ALA A 6 -14.61 0.81 -4.28
N ALA A 7 -15.66 0.05 -4.57
CA ALA A 7 -16.34 0.08 -5.87
C ALA A 7 -17.79 0.60 -5.77
N ASP A 8 -18.24 1.30 -6.81
CA ASP A 8 -19.62 1.76 -6.94
C ASP A 8 -20.59 0.63 -7.34
N ALA A 9 -21.87 0.95 -7.55
CA ALA A 9 -22.88 -0.01 -7.98
C ALA A 9 -22.59 -0.64 -9.36
N ALA A 10 -21.84 0.06 -10.23
CA ALA A 10 -21.40 -0.42 -11.54
C ALA A 10 -20.07 -1.19 -11.48
N GLY A 11 -19.44 -1.29 -10.31
CA GLY A 11 -18.14 -1.95 -10.12
C GLY A 11 -16.93 -1.10 -10.53
N ARG A 12 -17.11 0.22 -10.67
CA ARG A 12 -16.05 1.19 -10.96
C ARG A 12 -15.37 1.65 -9.66
N PRO A 13 -14.06 1.96 -9.69
CA PRO A 13 -13.36 2.44 -8.51
C PRO A 13 -13.92 3.79 -8.05
N THR A 14 -14.08 3.94 -6.74
CA THR A 14 -14.46 5.19 -6.08
C THR A 14 -13.21 5.91 -5.53
N ASP A 15 -13.38 7.13 -5.03
CA ASP A 15 -12.35 7.86 -4.30
C ASP A 15 -12.18 7.41 -2.84
N GLN A 16 -12.96 6.42 -2.40
CA GLN A 16 -12.96 5.91 -1.04
C GLN A 16 -12.11 4.65 -0.90
N PRO A 17 -11.44 4.45 0.26
CA PRO A 17 -10.78 3.20 0.56
C PRO A 17 -11.81 2.06 0.72
N SER A 18 -11.44 0.88 0.23
CA SER A 18 -12.12 -0.39 0.49
C SER A 18 -12.15 -0.68 2.01
N PHE A 19 -13.06 -1.56 2.45
CA PHE A 19 -13.16 -1.92 3.87
C PHE A 19 -11.82 -2.42 4.46
N ALA A 20 -11.06 -3.20 3.68
CA ALA A 20 -9.78 -3.75 4.11
C ALA A 20 -8.73 -2.65 4.23
N PHE A 21 -8.66 -1.74 3.25
CA PHE A 21 -7.70 -0.64 3.28
C PHE A 21 -8.06 0.40 4.36
N ARG A 22 -9.35 0.69 4.53
CA ARG A 22 -9.84 1.59 5.57
C ARG A 22 -9.36 1.17 6.95
N GLN A 23 -9.45 -0.12 7.29
CA GLN A 23 -8.98 -0.64 8.57
C GLN A 23 -7.45 -0.53 8.74
N VAL A 24 -6.68 -0.63 7.65
CA VAL A 24 -5.24 -0.33 7.66
C VAL A 24 -5.01 1.15 7.98
N LEU A 25 -5.74 2.06 7.35
CA LEU A 25 -5.64 3.50 7.58
C LEU A 25 -6.10 3.89 8.99
N GLU A 26 -7.14 3.24 9.52
CA GLU A 26 -7.55 3.40 10.92
C GLU A 26 -6.46 2.95 11.89
N GLN A 27 -5.67 1.93 11.55
CA GLN A 27 -4.51 1.56 12.35
C GLN A 27 -3.40 2.63 12.27
N VAL A 28 -3.19 3.25 11.11
CA VAL A 28 -2.25 4.37 10.97
C VAL A 28 -2.64 5.53 11.89
N LEU A 29 -3.93 5.88 11.95
CA LEU A 29 -4.44 6.93 12.86
C LEU A 29 -4.16 6.64 14.34
N LYS A 30 -4.09 5.36 14.74
CA LYS A 30 -3.80 4.95 16.12
C LYS A 30 -2.30 4.93 16.44
N LEU A 31 -1.47 4.68 15.44
CA LEU A 31 -0.02 4.51 15.61
C LEU A 31 0.75 5.82 15.47
N ALA A 32 0.35 6.67 14.52
CA ALA A 32 1.09 7.89 14.21
C ALA A 32 0.95 8.93 15.33
N GLY A 33 2.08 9.31 15.92
CA GLY A 33 2.22 10.46 16.81
C GLY A 33 2.37 11.78 16.03
N ALA A 34 2.36 12.90 16.75
CA ALA A 34 2.46 14.23 16.17
C ALA A 34 3.79 14.48 15.42
N ASP A 35 4.88 13.88 15.91
CA ASP A 35 6.22 14.04 15.33
C ASP A 35 6.53 13.04 14.20
N ASP A 36 5.62 12.10 13.95
CA ASP A 36 5.81 11.07 12.94
C ASP A 36 5.60 11.61 11.53
N ARG A 37 6.29 10.96 10.57
CA ARG A 37 6.09 11.17 9.14
C ARG A 37 5.44 9.93 8.54
N VAL A 38 4.26 10.10 7.97
CA VAL A 38 3.48 9.02 7.36
C VAL A 38 3.64 9.09 5.86
N TYR A 39 4.44 8.19 5.29
CA TYR A 39 4.66 8.10 3.86
C TYR A 39 3.63 7.16 3.21
N LEU A 40 2.91 7.66 2.21
CA LEU A 40 1.96 6.87 1.41
C LEU A 40 2.68 6.40 0.14
N ALA A 41 2.85 5.09 -0.01
CA ALA A 41 3.53 4.52 -1.17
C ALA A 41 2.71 4.75 -2.45
N PRO A 42 3.34 5.14 -3.58
CA PRO A 42 2.66 5.25 -4.88
C PRO A 42 1.94 3.95 -5.22
N ALA A 43 0.69 4.04 -5.68
CA ALA A 43 -0.20 2.92 -5.96
C ALA A 43 -1.12 3.22 -7.16
N ASN A 44 -2.02 2.33 -7.54
CA ASN A 44 -2.70 2.46 -8.84
C ASN A 44 -3.96 3.33 -8.73
N SER A 45 -4.44 3.88 -9.85
CA SER A 45 -5.81 4.43 -9.94
C SER A 45 -6.83 3.42 -10.43
N PHE A 46 -6.37 2.36 -11.11
CA PHE A 46 -7.21 1.32 -11.73
C PHE A 46 -8.31 1.87 -12.65
N GLY A 47 -8.04 3.00 -13.33
CA GLY A 47 -9.00 3.69 -14.18
C GLY A 47 -9.95 4.62 -13.42
N GLY A 48 -9.74 4.83 -12.12
CA GLY A 48 -10.42 5.83 -11.32
C GLY A 48 -9.82 7.23 -11.45
N ALA A 49 -10.53 8.22 -10.90
CA ALA A 49 -10.12 9.62 -10.91
C ALA A 49 -8.95 9.94 -9.97
N VAL A 50 -8.75 9.10 -8.94
CA VAL A 50 -7.68 9.23 -7.96
C VAL A 50 -6.91 7.92 -7.83
N THR A 51 -5.65 8.00 -7.43
CA THR A 51 -4.86 6.84 -7.05
C THR A 51 -5.19 6.37 -5.64
N GLU A 52 -4.86 5.11 -5.33
CA GLU A 52 -5.01 4.54 -3.99
C GLU A 52 -4.29 5.37 -2.92
N GLU A 53 -3.09 5.90 -3.19
CA GLU A 53 -2.37 6.76 -2.24
C GLU A 53 -3.05 8.11 -2.04
N GLN A 54 -3.71 8.66 -3.07
CA GLN A 54 -4.48 9.90 -2.95
C GLN A 54 -5.74 9.66 -2.10
N ALA A 55 -6.47 8.56 -2.34
CA ALA A 55 -7.60 8.18 -1.51
C ALA A 55 -7.21 7.99 -0.03
N ALA A 56 -6.04 7.37 0.23
CA ALA A 56 -5.49 7.24 1.58
C ALA A 56 -5.18 8.59 2.21
N TYR A 57 -4.56 9.50 1.47
CA TYR A 57 -4.23 10.84 1.92
C TYR A 57 -5.49 11.60 2.32
N HIS A 58 -6.52 11.61 1.47
CA HIS A 58 -7.80 12.27 1.75
C HIS A 58 -8.47 11.68 2.99
N PHE A 59 -8.50 10.35 3.12
CA PHE A 59 -9.06 9.68 4.28
C PHE A 59 -8.36 10.10 5.58
N LEU A 60 -7.02 9.96 5.66
CA LEU A 60 -6.23 10.29 6.85
C LEU A 60 -6.32 11.78 7.20
N ARG A 61 -6.30 12.66 6.19
CA ARG A 61 -6.42 14.11 6.39
C ARG A 61 -7.80 14.50 6.92
N SER A 62 -8.87 13.90 6.40
CA SER A 62 -10.24 14.15 6.87
C SER A 62 -10.46 13.77 8.33
N ARG A 63 -9.65 12.82 8.83
CA ARG A 63 -9.66 12.33 10.21
C ARG A 63 -8.61 12.98 11.10
N GLN A 64 -7.95 14.05 10.63
CA GLN A 64 -6.96 14.80 11.38
C GLN A 64 -5.84 13.90 11.95
N ALA A 65 -5.25 13.04 11.11
CA ALA A 65 -4.08 12.25 11.50
C ALA A 65 -3.01 13.13 12.18
N ALA A 66 -2.47 12.69 13.32
CA ALA A 66 -1.56 13.50 14.13
C ALA A 66 -0.21 13.79 13.43
N GLY A 67 0.31 12.82 12.67
CA GLY A 67 1.60 12.95 11.99
C GLY A 67 1.53 13.70 10.65
N ARG A 68 2.71 14.06 10.14
CA ARG A 68 2.85 14.71 8.82
C ARG A 68 2.63 13.69 7.71
N LEU A 69 1.53 13.83 6.98
CA LEU A 69 1.21 13.01 5.81
C LEU A 69 2.05 13.42 4.59
N LEU A 70 2.68 12.43 3.95
CA LEU A 70 3.55 12.62 2.79
C LEU A 70 3.11 11.69 1.65
N CYS A 71 2.67 12.27 0.54
CA CYS A 71 2.10 11.56 -0.61
C CYS A 71 2.78 12.00 -1.92
N PRO A 72 3.43 11.09 -2.68
CA PRO A 72 4.05 11.38 -3.98
C PRO A 72 3.13 12.00 -5.03
N GLY A 73 1.82 11.76 -4.94
CA GLY A 73 0.84 12.37 -5.84
C GLY A 73 0.33 13.75 -5.43
N LEU A 74 0.75 14.30 -4.27
CA LEU A 74 0.18 15.53 -3.71
C LEU A 74 1.18 16.45 -3.01
N THR A 75 2.01 15.90 -2.12
CA THR A 75 2.87 16.69 -1.20
C THR A 75 4.37 16.39 -1.33
N LEU A 76 4.72 15.42 -2.16
CA LEU A 76 6.08 15.08 -2.55
C LEU A 76 6.20 15.23 -4.08
N PRO A 77 7.42 15.31 -4.64
CA PRO A 77 7.61 15.31 -6.08
C PRO A 77 6.90 14.11 -6.73
N ALA A 78 6.22 14.36 -7.84
CA ALA A 78 5.62 13.29 -8.62
C ALA A 78 6.71 12.36 -9.13
N VAL A 79 6.42 11.06 -9.13
CA VAL A 79 7.37 10.05 -9.59
C VAL A 79 7.44 10.08 -11.11
N VAL A 80 8.65 10.30 -11.65
CA VAL A 80 8.91 10.28 -13.10
C VAL A 80 8.89 8.85 -13.63
N GLY A 81 8.28 8.64 -14.80
CA GLY A 81 8.28 7.32 -15.46
C GLY A 81 7.42 6.27 -14.74
N ARG A 82 6.38 6.70 -14.01
CA ARG A 82 5.43 5.81 -13.35
C ARG A 82 4.77 4.87 -14.39
N PRO A 83 4.90 3.55 -14.27
CA PRO A 83 4.22 2.61 -15.16
C PRO A 83 2.71 2.63 -14.93
N ASP A 84 1.96 2.17 -15.94
CA ASP A 84 0.48 2.05 -15.88
C ASP A 84 0.01 1.12 -14.76
N TYR A 85 0.83 0.14 -14.40
CA TYR A 85 0.57 -0.79 -13.31
C TYR A 85 1.75 -0.88 -12.34
N LEU A 86 1.44 -0.71 -11.06
CA LEU A 86 2.37 -0.86 -9.95
C LEU A 86 2.03 -2.11 -9.14
N ASP A 87 3.01 -3.01 -9.05
CA ASP A 87 3.01 -4.09 -8.07
C ASP A 87 3.71 -3.67 -6.77
N THR A 88 3.74 -4.55 -5.77
CA THR A 88 4.27 -4.22 -4.44
C THR A 88 5.73 -3.80 -4.48
N TRP A 89 6.50 -4.37 -5.39
CA TRP A 89 7.88 -3.96 -5.65
C TRP A 89 7.94 -2.57 -6.25
N GLY A 90 7.15 -2.31 -7.30
CA GLY A 90 7.03 -1.01 -7.96
C GLY A 90 6.69 0.09 -6.97
N ASN A 91 5.70 -0.12 -6.10
CA ASN A 91 5.35 0.84 -5.04
C ASN A 91 6.56 1.21 -4.17
N ALA A 92 7.35 0.22 -3.74
CA ALA A 92 8.51 0.43 -2.89
C ALA A 92 9.63 1.20 -3.64
N ILE A 93 9.96 0.78 -4.86
CA ILE A 93 10.99 1.45 -5.68
C ILE A 93 10.62 2.90 -5.97
N LEU A 94 9.37 3.15 -6.37
CA LEU A 94 8.93 4.50 -6.69
C LEU A 94 8.91 5.39 -5.44
N LEU A 95 8.46 4.87 -4.29
CA LEU A 95 8.55 5.62 -3.04
C LEU A 95 10.01 5.96 -2.73
N ARG A 96 10.93 5.02 -2.94
CA ARG A 96 12.36 5.20 -2.66
C ARG A 96 12.99 6.36 -3.42
N GLN A 97 12.52 6.64 -4.63
CA GLN A 97 13.02 7.73 -5.49
C GLN A 97 12.69 9.12 -4.95
N VAL A 98 11.62 9.24 -4.16
CA VAL A 98 11.10 10.52 -3.67
C VAL A 98 11.23 10.67 -2.15
N LEU A 99 11.84 9.68 -1.49
CA LEU A 99 12.14 9.73 -0.06
C LEU A 99 13.29 10.69 0.22
N ASP A 100 13.08 11.58 1.19
CA ASP A 100 14.08 12.52 1.68
C ASP A 100 15.05 11.91 2.69
N ARG A 101 14.70 10.75 3.27
CA ARG A 101 15.54 10.00 4.23
C ARG A 101 15.67 8.50 3.87
N PRO A 102 16.33 8.19 2.75
CA PRO A 102 16.70 6.84 2.29
C PRO A 102 17.06 5.80 3.37
N GLU A 103 17.85 6.23 4.34
CA GLU A 103 18.59 5.43 5.31
C GLU A 103 17.84 5.21 6.63
N ALA A 104 16.72 5.92 6.83
CA ALA A 104 15.93 5.83 8.03
C ALA A 104 15.35 4.41 8.23
N ALA A 105 15.12 4.04 9.49
CA ALA A 105 14.34 2.86 9.80
C ALA A 105 12.85 3.16 9.61
N PHE A 106 12.14 2.27 8.91
CA PHE A 106 10.72 2.44 8.60
C PHE A 106 9.87 1.36 9.26
N GLU A 107 8.72 1.77 9.78
CA GLU A 107 7.65 0.86 10.14
C GLU A 107 6.66 0.77 8.98
N LEU A 108 6.31 -0.46 8.57
CA LEU A 108 5.31 -0.70 7.53
C LEU A 108 3.95 -0.99 8.18
N VAL A 109 2.89 -0.36 7.69
CA VAL A 109 1.51 -0.67 8.10
C VAL A 109 0.76 -1.23 6.90
N THR A 110 0.29 -2.47 7.00
CA THR A 110 -0.37 -3.17 5.88
C THR A 110 -1.28 -4.29 6.39
N THR A 111 -2.05 -4.91 5.50
CA THR A 111 -2.90 -6.05 5.91
C THR A 111 -2.05 -7.24 6.35
N GLN A 112 -2.56 -8.06 7.26
CA GLN A 112 -1.84 -9.23 7.75
C GLN A 112 -1.47 -10.20 6.61
N LEU A 113 -2.38 -10.37 5.65
CA LEU A 113 -2.17 -11.27 4.52
C LEU A 113 -1.06 -10.76 3.59
N HIS A 114 -0.93 -9.45 3.44
CA HIS A 114 0.09 -8.83 2.59
C HIS A 114 1.44 -8.60 3.31
N ALA A 115 1.48 -8.69 4.63
CA ALA A 115 2.61 -8.29 5.46
C ALA A 115 3.95 -8.93 5.07
N ALA A 116 3.96 -10.25 4.84
CA ALA A 116 5.18 -10.97 4.48
C ALA A 116 5.76 -10.50 3.14
N ARG A 117 4.87 -10.30 2.14
CA ARG A 117 5.24 -9.85 0.82
C ARG A 117 5.70 -8.40 0.82
N ALA A 118 4.95 -7.51 1.47
CA ALA A 118 5.31 -6.11 1.62
C ALA A 118 6.69 -5.97 2.29
N ARG A 119 6.93 -6.69 3.39
CA ARG A 119 8.24 -6.70 4.06
C ARG A 119 9.36 -7.08 3.12
N TRP A 120 9.19 -8.17 2.37
CA TRP A 120 10.22 -8.65 1.44
C TRP A 120 10.49 -7.63 0.32
N CYS A 121 9.44 -7.10 -0.31
CA CYS A 121 9.57 -6.11 -1.38
C CYS A 121 10.23 -4.81 -0.90
N PHE A 122 9.81 -4.27 0.25
CA PHE A 122 10.42 -3.04 0.77
C PHE A 122 11.86 -3.26 1.21
N ALA A 123 12.16 -4.39 1.87
CA ALA A 123 13.53 -4.70 2.25
C ALA A 123 14.46 -4.77 1.03
N GLN A 124 14.04 -5.41 -0.06
CA GLN A 124 14.91 -5.53 -1.23
C GLN A 124 14.93 -4.25 -2.09
N ALA A 125 13.92 -3.39 -1.97
CA ALA A 125 13.98 -2.02 -2.50
C ALA A 125 14.93 -1.09 -1.68
N GLY A 126 15.65 -1.64 -0.70
CA GLY A 126 16.66 -0.93 0.08
C GLY A 126 16.11 -0.17 1.29
N PHE A 127 14.91 -0.53 1.79
CA PHE A 127 14.37 0.04 3.03
C PHE A 127 14.87 -0.74 4.24
N ARG A 128 15.26 -0.03 5.29
CA ARG A 128 15.51 -0.62 6.61
C ARG A 128 14.18 -0.80 7.36
N VAL A 129 13.48 -1.89 7.10
CA VAL A 129 12.19 -2.19 7.75
C VAL A 129 12.41 -2.67 9.19
N SER A 130 12.12 -1.82 10.18
CA SER A 130 12.25 -2.16 11.61
C SER A 130 11.07 -2.99 12.12
N ARG A 131 9.85 -2.63 11.71
CA ARG A 131 8.61 -3.27 12.17
C ARG A 131 7.60 -3.36 11.03
N VAL A 132 6.73 -4.38 11.11
CA VAL A 132 5.55 -4.51 10.24
C VAL A 132 4.32 -4.65 11.11
N HIS A 133 3.43 -3.66 11.06
CA HIS A 133 2.12 -3.67 11.68
C HIS A 133 1.15 -4.39 10.76
N ALA A 134 0.96 -5.68 11.04
CA ALA A 134 0.12 -6.60 10.26
C ALA A 134 -1.34 -6.51 10.70
N VAL A 135 -2.14 -5.71 10.00
CA VAL A 135 -3.54 -5.42 10.35
C VAL A 135 -4.46 -6.55 9.93
N ARG A 136 -5.13 -7.17 10.91
CA ARG A 136 -6.30 -8.03 10.66
C ARG A 136 -7.48 -7.16 10.30
N TYR A 137 -8.11 -7.43 9.18
CA TYR A 137 -9.33 -6.74 8.78
C TYR A 137 -10.55 -7.66 8.93
N ALA A 138 -11.66 -7.10 9.37
CA ALA A 138 -12.97 -7.75 9.28
C ALA A 138 -13.56 -7.54 7.88
N VAL A 139 -14.22 -8.55 7.33
CA VAL A 139 -14.95 -8.40 6.06
C VAL A 139 -16.25 -7.65 6.35
N GLU A 140 -16.44 -6.51 5.70
CA GLU A 140 -17.62 -5.68 5.87
C GLU A 140 -18.58 -5.76 4.68
N PRO A 141 -19.88 -5.46 4.89
CA PRO A 141 -20.81 -5.22 3.80
C PRO A 141 -20.32 -4.09 2.89
N GLY A 142 -20.48 -4.27 1.58
CA GLY A 142 -20.02 -3.29 0.59
C GLY A 142 -19.46 -3.93 -0.67
N ARG A 143 -19.24 -3.12 -1.69
CA ARG A 143 -18.69 -3.57 -2.97
C ARG A 143 -17.19 -3.34 -3.00
N VAL A 144 -16.47 -4.38 -3.38
CA VAL A 144 -15.06 -4.31 -3.77
C VAL A 144 -14.97 -4.47 -5.27
N MET A 145 -13.89 -4.01 -5.87
CA MET A 145 -13.61 -4.26 -7.29
C MET A 145 -13.75 -5.75 -7.59
N ARG A 146 -14.32 -6.11 -8.76
CA ARG A 146 -14.59 -7.51 -9.13
C ARG A 146 -13.37 -8.42 -8.97
N ARG A 147 -12.19 -7.91 -9.31
CA ARG A 147 -10.92 -8.64 -9.19
C ARG A 147 -10.40 -8.79 -7.76
N ASN A 148 -10.96 -8.08 -6.79
CA ASN A 148 -10.71 -8.24 -5.35
C ASN A 148 -11.73 -9.16 -4.66
N PHE A 149 -12.55 -9.91 -5.39
CA PHE A 149 -13.54 -10.79 -4.77
C PHE A 149 -12.92 -11.72 -3.70
N TYR A 150 -11.65 -12.11 -3.90
CA TYR A 150 -10.90 -12.97 -2.99
C TYR A 150 -10.69 -12.37 -1.59
N TYR A 151 -10.86 -11.05 -1.38
CA TYR A 151 -10.80 -10.44 -0.05
C TYR A 151 -11.87 -10.94 0.90
N ARG A 152 -13.00 -11.40 0.34
CA ARG A 152 -14.10 -12.02 1.09
C ARG A 152 -13.76 -13.44 1.54
N TYR A 153 -12.70 -14.04 1.01
CA TYR A 153 -12.31 -15.44 1.23
C TYR A 153 -10.86 -15.51 1.73
N PRO A 154 -10.62 -15.45 3.05
CA PRO A 154 -9.26 -15.35 3.63
C PRO A 154 -8.28 -16.42 3.15
N ARG A 155 -8.74 -17.66 2.96
CA ARG A 155 -7.90 -18.76 2.45
C ARG A 155 -7.42 -18.51 1.01
N LEU A 156 -8.32 -18.03 0.15
CA LEU A 156 -7.99 -17.72 -1.25
C LEU A 156 -7.01 -16.54 -1.32
N HIS A 157 -7.23 -15.51 -0.49
CA HIS A 157 -6.31 -14.37 -0.39
C HIS A 157 -4.93 -14.81 0.11
N TRP A 158 -4.86 -15.69 1.12
CA TRP A 158 -3.58 -16.24 1.57
C TRP A 158 -2.84 -16.97 0.45
N CYS A 159 -3.51 -17.87 -0.28
CA CYS A 159 -2.90 -18.55 -1.43
C CYS A 159 -2.37 -17.57 -2.48
N TYR A 160 -3.16 -16.54 -2.80
CA TYR A 160 -2.74 -15.48 -3.73
C TYR A 160 -1.46 -14.78 -3.26
N GLU A 161 -1.38 -14.38 -1.99
CA GLU A 161 -0.20 -13.67 -1.45
C GLU A 161 1.05 -14.56 -1.41
N VAL A 162 0.90 -15.86 -1.11
CA VAL A 162 2.01 -16.82 -1.19
C VAL A 162 2.54 -16.95 -2.62
N LEU A 163 1.64 -17.15 -3.59
CA LEU A 163 2.01 -17.26 -5.00
C LEU A 163 2.63 -15.95 -5.53
N ALA A 164 2.07 -14.81 -5.13
CA ALA A 164 2.57 -13.51 -5.55
C ALA A 164 3.95 -13.20 -4.94
N LEU A 165 4.19 -13.58 -3.68
CA LEU A 165 5.52 -13.48 -3.07
C LEU A 165 6.53 -14.38 -3.80
N TRP A 166 6.15 -15.62 -4.12
CA TRP A 166 7.03 -16.52 -4.86
C TRP A 166 7.37 -15.97 -6.25
N ARG A 167 6.37 -15.46 -6.98
CA ARG A 167 6.56 -14.73 -8.24
C ARG A 167 7.51 -13.55 -8.09
N ASP A 168 7.33 -12.72 -7.06
CA ASP A 168 8.16 -11.53 -6.83
C ASP A 168 9.61 -11.91 -6.52
N ARG A 169 9.83 -13.01 -5.77
CA ARG A 169 11.16 -13.58 -5.54
C ARG A 169 11.84 -14.03 -6.82
N LEU A 170 11.13 -14.72 -7.71
CA LEU A 170 11.68 -15.14 -9.01
C LEU A 170 11.99 -13.94 -9.91
N LYS A 171 11.10 -12.95 -9.94
CA LYS A 171 11.22 -11.80 -10.84
C LYS A 171 12.29 -10.80 -10.40
N TYR A 172 12.46 -10.60 -9.08
CA TYR A 172 13.29 -9.53 -8.53
C TYR A 172 14.43 -10.01 -7.63
N GLY A 173 14.43 -11.26 -7.17
CA GLY A 173 15.41 -11.77 -6.19
C GLY A 173 16.86 -11.78 -6.69
N HIS A 174 17.09 -11.78 -8.00
CA HIS A 174 18.43 -11.69 -8.58
C HIS A 174 18.98 -10.25 -8.71
N ARG A 175 18.13 -9.22 -8.53
CA ARG A 175 18.52 -7.82 -8.72
C ARG A 175 19.22 -7.20 -7.49
N ALA A 176 19.29 -7.91 -6.37
CA ALA A 176 19.92 -7.45 -5.14
C ALA A 176 21.41 -7.86 -4.99
N GLY A 177 22.00 -8.52 -6.00
CA GLY A 177 23.39 -9.01 -5.97
C GLY A 177 24.39 -8.22 -6.82
N GLY A 178 23.98 -7.12 -7.45
CA GLY A 178 24.86 -6.27 -8.26
C GLY A 178 24.95 -4.87 -7.65
N GLY A 179 25.80 -4.74 -6.63
CA GLY A 179 26.31 -3.46 -6.15
C GLY A 179 27.74 -3.28 -6.63
#